data_AF-A0AA35QX85-F1
#
_entry.id   AF-A0AA35QX85-F1
#
_cell.length_a   1.000
_cell.length_b   1.000
_cell.length_c   1.000
_cell.angle_alpha   90.00
_cell.angle_beta   90.00
_cell.angle_gamma   90.00
#
_symmetry.space_group_name_H-M   'P 1'
#
loop_
_entity.id
_entity.type
_entity.pdbx_description
1 polymer ?
#
loop_
_entity_poly.entity_id
_entity_poly.type
_entity_poly.pdbx_seq_one_letter_code
_entity_poly.pdbx_strand_id
1 'polypeptide(L)'
;MSAQVMLDLKPIREVGYFDKVTISLPSPSSQGLPSRQLDILVENGGRVNFGHPLAVRKGISGSVVVDGVTQANWKIYSFEFKNSFIQNIDRGGVWLRTPAKEDSGPALFKGSFTIDGTPKDTFIDMQGWNKGVVFVNGANLGRYWMKGPPGSLYVPAPLLSQGINKVMVFEFSNPKSPPQTVSFRSTPVLDISHRHR
;
A
#
# COMPACT_ATOMS: atom_id res chain seq x y z
N MET A 1 -5.60 0.97 12.40
CA MET A 1 -4.89 2.01 11.64
C MET A 1 -3.43 1.63 11.67
N SER A 2 -2.72 1.74 10.56
CA SER A 2 -1.26 1.64 10.55
C SER A 2 -0.68 2.91 9.96
N ALA A 3 0.58 3.20 10.25
CA ALA A 3 1.32 4.24 9.57
C ALA A 3 2.74 3.77 9.28
N GLN A 4 3.31 4.25 8.17
CA GLN A 4 4.73 4.12 7.91
C GLN A 4 5.39 5.47 8.12
N VAL A 5 6.37 5.49 9.02
CA VAL A 5 7.16 6.67 9.32
C VAL A 5 8.44 6.59 8.49
N MET A 6 8.71 7.65 7.75
CA MET A 6 9.84 7.78 6.84
C MET A 6 10.57 9.08 7.12
N LEU A 7 11.88 9.07 6.91
CA LEU A 7 12.73 10.24 7.02
C LEU A 7 13.58 10.33 5.77
N ASP A 8 13.48 11.46 5.07
CA ASP A 8 14.09 11.67 3.76
C ASP A 8 13.69 10.56 2.77
N LEU A 9 12.38 10.23 2.76
CA LEU A 9 11.74 9.15 1.98
C LEU A 9 12.22 7.72 2.30
N LYS A 10 13.09 7.54 3.31
CA LYS A 10 13.53 6.21 3.75
C LYS A 10 12.65 5.69 4.88
N PRO A 11 12.10 4.47 4.77
CA PRO A 11 11.37 3.83 5.86
C PRO A 11 12.19 3.74 7.14
N ILE A 12 11.60 4.17 8.25
CA ILE A 12 12.15 3.95 9.59
C ILE A 12 11.37 2.83 10.26
N ARG A 13 10.05 2.95 10.31
CA ARG A 13 9.20 2.03 11.07
C ARG A 13 7.77 2.03 10.58
N GLU A 14 7.19 0.84 10.48
CA GLU A 14 5.75 0.66 10.42
C GLU A 14 5.17 0.58 11.85
N VAL A 15 4.10 1.31 12.10
CA VAL A 15 3.40 1.35 13.39
C VAL A 15 1.95 0.90 13.19
N GLY A 16 1.46 0.07 14.11
CA GLY A 16 0.09 -0.44 14.15
C GLY A 16 -0.88 0.48 14.90
N TYR A 17 -2.02 -0.09 15.31
CA TYR A 17 -3.04 0.64 16.06
C TYR A 17 -2.58 0.85 17.50
N PHE A 18 -2.15 2.05 17.83
CA PHE A 18 -1.69 2.43 19.15
C PHE A 18 -2.21 3.82 19.51
N ASP A 19 -2.48 4.05 20.78
CA ASP A 19 -2.93 5.36 21.28
C ASP A 19 -1.79 6.40 21.27
N LYS A 20 -0.53 5.95 21.38
CA LYS A 20 0.69 6.76 21.27
C LYS A 20 1.87 5.89 20.83
N VAL A 21 2.73 6.43 19.96
CA VAL A 21 3.96 5.75 19.52
C VAL A 21 5.15 6.69 19.64
N THR A 22 6.26 6.17 20.14
CA THR A 22 7.58 6.83 20.13
C THR A 22 8.52 6.02 19.26
N ILE A 23 9.27 6.71 18.40
CA ILE A 23 10.20 6.12 17.44
C ILE A 23 11.50 6.90 17.53
N SER A 24 12.63 6.20 17.63
CA SER A 24 13.95 6.83 17.53
C SER A 24 14.23 7.15 16.07
N LEU A 25 14.52 8.41 15.77
CA LEU A 25 14.99 8.82 14.46
C LEU A 25 16.50 8.58 14.36
N PRO A 26 17.04 8.20 13.18
CA PRO A 26 18.48 8.14 12.97
C PRO A 26 19.11 9.51 13.26
N SER A 27 20.24 9.52 13.96
CA SER A 27 21.01 10.75 14.20
C SER A 27 21.28 11.50 12.90
N PRO A 28 21.29 12.85 12.92
CA PRO A 28 21.72 13.63 11.77
C PRO A 28 23.10 13.15 11.32
N SER A 29 23.31 13.00 10.01
CA SER A 29 24.66 12.77 9.50
C SER A 29 25.53 14.00 9.82
N SER A 30 26.83 13.80 10.05
CA SER A 30 27.81 14.87 10.24
C SER A 30 27.95 15.82 9.03
N GLN A 31 27.28 15.48 7.91
CA GLN A 31 27.19 16.24 6.67
C GLN A 31 25.95 17.15 6.66
N GLY A 32 25.84 18.03 7.65
CA GLY A 32 25.16 19.33 7.61
C GLY A 32 23.90 19.54 6.74
N LEU A 33 22.96 18.60 6.62
CA LEU A 33 21.66 18.90 6.02
C LEU A 33 20.89 19.82 6.99
N PRO A 34 20.53 21.06 6.59
CA PRO A 34 19.95 22.04 7.52
C PRO A 34 18.50 21.69 7.93
N SER A 35 17.86 20.78 7.20
CA SER A 35 16.51 20.29 7.47
C SER A 35 16.33 18.89 6.91
N ARG A 36 15.56 18.04 7.60
CA ARG A 36 15.21 16.67 7.18
C ARG A 36 13.71 16.57 6.98
N GLN A 37 13.28 15.76 6.02
CA GLN A 37 11.86 15.60 5.71
C GLN A 37 11.27 14.41 6.46
N LEU A 38 10.32 14.68 7.37
CA LEU A 38 9.54 13.64 8.04
C LEU A 38 8.24 13.40 7.27
N ASP A 39 8.07 12.18 6.75
CA ASP A 39 6.83 11.75 6.10
C ASP A 39 6.14 10.67 6.93
N ILE A 40 4.82 10.80 7.10
CA ILE A 40 4.00 9.81 7.81
C ILE A 40 2.87 9.38 6.90
N LEU A 41 2.99 8.20 6.30
CA LEU A 41 1.94 7.64 5.48
C LEU A 41 0.96 6.86 6.37
N VAL A 42 -0.28 7.35 6.47
CA VAL A 42 -1.29 6.75 7.36
C VAL A 42 -2.34 5.98 6.56
N GLU A 43 -2.51 4.70 6.89
CA GLU A 43 -3.56 3.86 6.34
C GLU A 43 -4.84 3.96 7.18
N ASN A 44 -5.93 4.42 6.55
CA ASN A 44 -7.27 4.20 7.08
C ASN A 44 -7.69 2.75 6.82
N GLY A 45 -7.54 1.86 7.81
CA GLY A 45 -7.92 0.43 7.75
C GLY A 45 -9.42 0.11 7.78
N GLY A 46 -10.30 1.11 7.71
CA GLY A 46 -11.74 0.95 7.90
C GLY A 46 -12.25 1.54 9.21
N ARG A 47 -13.50 2.01 9.21
CA ARG A 47 -14.18 2.52 10.41
C ARG A 47 -14.85 1.37 11.14
N VAL A 48 -14.96 1.54 12.46
CA VAL A 48 -15.77 0.65 13.30
C VAL A 48 -17.20 0.71 12.78
N ASN A 49 -17.81 -0.44 12.52
CA ASN A 49 -19.17 -0.57 12.00
C ASN A 49 -20.15 -1.16 13.02
N PHE A 50 -19.69 -1.43 14.25
CA PHE A 50 -20.48 -2.00 15.34
C PHE A 50 -19.96 -1.51 16.70
N GLY A 51 -20.87 -1.24 17.64
CA GLY A 51 -20.54 -0.74 18.98
C GLY A 51 -20.28 0.77 19.05
N HIS A 52 -20.07 1.32 20.25
CA HIS A 52 -19.77 2.74 20.45
C HIS A 52 -18.29 2.96 20.80
N PRO A 53 -17.64 4.01 20.28
CA PRO A 53 -18.15 5.02 19.35
C PRO A 53 -18.01 4.61 17.87
N LEU A 54 -19.05 4.86 17.05
CA LEU A 54 -19.05 4.59 15.60
C LEU A 54 -18.32 5.68 14.79
N ALA A 55 -18.35 6.93 15.25
CA ALA A 55 -17.86 8.09 14.51
C ALA A 55 -16.38 8.44 14.84
N VAL A 56 -15.48 7.46 14.71
CA VAL A 56 -14.06 7.67 15.01
C VAL A 56 -13.31 8.27 13.81
N ARG A 57 -12.68 9.44 14.01
CA ARG A 57 -11.79 10.05 13.01
C ARG A 57 -10.60 9.13 12.72
N LYS A 58 -10.07 9.22 11.50
CA LYS A 58 -8.91 8.45 11.05
C LYS A 58 -7.82 9.43 10.60
N GLY A 59 -6.57 8.97 10.60
CA GLY A 59 -5.40 9.83 10.51
C GLY A 59 -4.74 10.02 11.88
N ILE A 60 -3.83 10.98 11.96
CA ILE A 60 -3.19 11.38 13.21
C ILE A 60 -4.16 12.29 13.96
N SER A 61 -4.65 11.86 15.11
CA SER A 61 -5.60 12.63 15.94
C SER A 61 -4.93 13.49 17.02
N GLY A 62 -3.63 13.31 17.26
CA GLY A 62 -2.85 14.05 18.25
C GLY A 62 -1.68 14.82 17.63
N SER A 63 -0.78 15.30 18.47
CA SER A 63 0.42 16.01 18.03
C SER A 63 1.54 15.06 17.63
N VAL A 64 2.30 15.45 16.60
CA VAL A 64 3.60 14.84 16.30
C VAL A 64 4.67 15.67 17.01
N VAL A 65 5.47 15.03 17.86
CA VAL A 65 6.51 15.69 18.67
C VAL A 65 7.87 15.09 18.33
N VAL A 66 8.83 15.95 17.99
CA VAL A 66 10.22 15.58 17.69
C VAL A 66 11.11 16.31 18.70
N ASP A 67 11.92 15.56 19.46
CA ASP A 67 12.83 16.08 20.49
C ASP A 67 12.19 17.09 21.46
N GLY A 68 10.96 16.78 21.89
CA GLY A 68 10.18 17.62 22.80
C GLY A 68 9.44 18.79 22.14
N VAL A 69 9.65 19.04 20.85
CA VAL A 69 9.03 20.13 20.10
C VAL A 69 7.88 19.61 19.23
N THR A 70 6.69 20.22 19.39
CA THR A 70 5.52 19.90 18.55
C THR A 70 5.73 20.42 17.13
N GLN A 71 5.56 19.54 16.14
CA GLN A 71 5.72 19.84 14.72
C GLN A 71 4.40 20.35 14.11
N ALA A 72 4.47 21.44 13.35
CA ALA A 72 3.34 22.09 12.71
C ALA A 72 3.59 22.27 11.19
N ASN A 73 2.66 22.93 10.48
CA ASN A 73 2.77 23.28 9.05
C ASN A 73 2.88 22.07 8.09
N TRP A 74 2.14 21.00 8.38
CA TRP A 74 2.09 19.80 7.56
C TRP A 74 1.52 20.07 6.17
N LYS A 75 2.20 19.54 5.14
CA LYS A 75 1.59 19.31 3.82
C LYS A 75 0.88 17.97 3.87
N ILE A 76 -0.42 17.96 3.60
CA ILE A 76 -1.26 16.76 3.68
C ILE A 76 -1.69 16.37 2.26
N TYR A 77 -1.41 15.13 1.89
CA TYR A 77 -1.74 14.55 0.59
C TYR A 77 -2.71 13.39 0.77
N SER A 78 -3.85 13.45 0.08
CA SER A 78 -4.86 12.40 0.11
C SER A 78 -4.64 11.41 -1.03
N PHE A 79 -4.36 10.15 -0.70
CA PHE A 79 -4.35 9.05 -1.66
C PHE A 79 -5.72 8.40 -1.72
N GLU A 80 -6.60 8.97 -2.54
CA GLU A 80 -8.01 8.57 -2.58
C GLU A 80 -8.22 7.18 -3.18
N PHE A 81 -7.29 6.71 -4.03
CA PHE A 81 -7.39 5.42 -4.72
C PHE A 81 -8.72 5.19 -5.46
N LYS A 82 -9.33 6.28 -5.93
CA LYS A 82 -10.43 6.28 -6.90
C LYS A 82 -9.89 5.94 -8.29
N ASN A 83 -10.78 5.47 -9.17
CA ASN A 83 -10.42 5.11 -10.54
C ASN A 83 -9.72 6.27 -11.28
N SER A 84 -10.27 7.49 -11.20
CA SER A 84 -9.66 8.68 -11.83
C SER A 84 -8.27 8.99 -11.30
N PHE A 85 -8.04 8.84 -9.98
CA PHE A 85 -6.73 9.02 -9.36
C PHE A 85 -5.70 8.04 -9.94
N ILE A 86 -6.06 6.76 -10.02
CA ILE A 86 -5.18 5.71 -10.53
C ILE A 86 -4.93 5.87 -12.03
N GLN A 87 -5.94 6.22 -12.82
CA GLN A 87 -5.78 6.49 -14.25
C GLN A 87 -4.89 7.71 -14.51
N ASN A 88 -4.96 8.75 -13.68
CA ASN A 88 -4.10 9.92 -13.80
C ASN A 88 -2.63 9.56 -13.54
N ILE A 89 -2.36 8.73 -12.52
CA ILE A 89 -1.00 8.20 -12.27
C ILE A 89 -0.54 7.31 -13.44
N ASP A 90 -1.41 6.48 -13.98
CA ASP A 90 -1.08 5.61 -15.12
C ASP A 90 -0.65 6.40 -16.37
N ARG A 91 -1.32 7.52 -16.65
CA ARG A 91 -1.09 8.37 -17.82
C ARG A 91 0.07 9.35 -17.64
N GLY A 92 0.21 9.94 -16.46
CA GLY A 92 1.16 11.05 -16.21
C GLY A 92 2.32 10.70 -15.27
N GLY A 93 2.32 9.52 -14.67
CA GLY A 93 3.35 9.10 -13.72
C GLY A 93 4.68 8.76 -14.41
N VAL A 94 5.78 9.11 -13.75
CA VAL A 94 7.12 8.62 -14.10
C VAL A 94 7.28 7.23 -13.50
N TRP A 95 7.41 6.22 -14.36
CA TRP A 95 7.58 4.83 -13.95
C TRP A 95 9.04 4.41 -14.04
N LEU A 96 9.62 4.05 -12.90
CA LEU A 96 10.98 3.53 -12.82
C LEU A 96 10.97 2.01 -12.95
N ARG A 97 12.05 1.43 -13.49
CA ARG A 97 12.25 -0.02 -13.42
C ARG A 97 12.45 -0.41 -11.96
N THR A 98 11.82 -1.50 -11.54
CA THR A 98 11.89 -1.98 -10.17
C THR A 98 13.36 -2.25 -9.78
N PRO A 99 13.93 -1.54 -8.79
CA PRO A 99 15.31 -1.75 -8.38
C PRO A 99 15.45 -3.12 -7.71
N ALA A 100 16.56 -3.82 -7.98
CA ALA A 100 16.73 -5.20 -7.51
C ALA A 100 16.90 -5.32 -5.98
N LYS A 101 17.43 -4.28 -5.31
CA LYS A 101 17.83 -4.33 -3.88
C LYS A 101 17.84 -2.94 -3.23
N GLU A 102 16.70 -2.28 -3.11
CA GLU A 102 16.60 -1.07 -2.29
C GLU A 102 15.54 -1.22 -1.20
N ASP A 103 15.85 -0.68 -0.01
CA ASP A 103 14.89 -0.40 1.07
C ASP A 103 13.93 0.68 0.58
N SER A 104 13.02 0.27 -0.30
CA SER A 104 12.01 1.15 -0.88
C SER A 104 10.85 1.23 0.10
N GLY A 105 10.36 2.43 0.36
CA GLY A 105 9.14 2.63 1.12
C GLY A 105 7.89 2.15 0.36
N PRO A 106 6.71 2.63 0.78
CA PRO A 106 5.49 2.39 0.03
C PRO A 106 5.67 2.74 -1.43
N ALA A 107 5.22 1.87 -2.31
CA ALA A 107 5.42 2.05 -3.74
C ALA A 107 4.21 1.55 -4.53
N LEU A 108 4.01 2.15 -5.69
CA LEU A 108 3.06 1.68 -6.69
C LEU A 108 3.82 0.92 -7.77
N PHE A 109 3.46 -0.34 -7.96
CA PHE A 109 3.97 -1.20 -9.02
C PHE A 109 2.95 -1.29 -10.14
N LYS A 110 3.43 -1.43 -11.38
CA LYS A 110 2.60 -1.52 -12.58
C LYS A 110 3.08 -2.66 -13.46
N GLY A 111 2.12 -3.43 -13.95
CA GLY A 111 2.33 -4.49 -14.93
C GLY A 111 1.18 -4.54 -15.92
N SER A 112 1.36 -5.36 -16.96
CA SER A 112 0.36 -5.61 -17.99
C SER A 112 0.34 -7.08 -18.36
N PHE A 113 -0.81 -7.57 -18.80
CA PHE A 113 -1.02 -8.93 -19.28
C PHE A 113 -2.03 -8.93 -20.42
N THR A 114 -2.01 -9.97 -21.25
CA THR A 114 -2.89 -10.08 -22.42
C THR A 114 -3.87 -11.24 -22.23
N ILE A 115 -5.14 -11.02 -22.61
CA ILE A 115 -6.17 -12.06 -22.69
C ILE A 115 -6.54 -12.25 -24.16
N ASP A 116 -6.23 -13.42 -24.74
CA ASP A 116 -6.49 -13.68 -26.16
C ASP A 116 -7.98 -13.94 -26.46
N GLY A 117 -8.73 -14.47 -25.49
CA GLY A 117 -10.14 -14.85 -25.63
C GLY A 117 -11.12 -14.00 -24.83
N THR A 118 -12.33 -14.52 -24.63
CA THR A 118 -13.35 -13.89 -23.77
C THR A 118 -12.85 -13.84 -22.32
N PRO A 119 -12.80 -12.66 -21.68
CA PRO A 119 -12.44 -12.56 -20.27
C PRO A 119 -13.36 -13.38 -19.38
N LYS A 120 -12.79 -13.97 -18.32
CA LYS A 120 -13.51 -14.76 -17.33
C LYS A 120 -13.14 -14.26 -15.94
N ASP A 121 -14.02 -14.56 -14.99
CA ASP A 121 -13.75 -14.35 -13.57
C ASP A 121 -12.47 -15.07 -13.15
N THR A 122 -11.69 -14.41 -12.31
CA THR A 122 -10.40 -14.94 -11.85
C THR A 122 -10.04 -14.36 -10.48
N PHE A 123 -8.89 -14.75 -9.94
CA PHE A 123 -8.39 -14.29 -8.65
C PHE A 123 -6.90 -13.93 -8.77
N ILE A 124 -6.50 -12.74 -8.33
CA ILE A 124 -5.09 -12.36 -8.24
C ILE A 124 -4.51 -12.94 -6.95
N ASP A 125 -3.50 -13.81 -7.06
CA ASP A 125 -2.71 -14.32 -5.93
C ASP A 125 -1.69 -13.28 -5.50
N MET A 126 -1.76 -12.89 -4.22
CA MET A 126 -0.89 -11.91 -3.60
C MET A 126 0.22 -12.57 -2.77
N GLN A 127 0.49 -13.86 -2.97
CA GLN A 127 1.63 -14.54 -2.35
C GLN A 127 2.95 -13.80 -2.63
N GLY A 128 3.74 -13.59 -1.58
CA GLY A 128 5.01 -12.85 -1.65
C GLY A 128 4.86 -11.34 -1.44
N TRP A 129 3.66 -10.79 -1.65
CA TRP A 129 3.34 -9.41 -1.29
C TRP A 129 3.00 -9.31 0.20
N ASN A 130 3.16 -8.13 0.80
CA ASN A 130 3.01 -7.96 2.24
C ASN A 130 1.65 -7.34 2.59
N LYS A 131 1.41 -6.08 2.26
CA LYS A 131 0.16 -5.39 2.60
C LYS A 131 -0.12 -4.26 1.63
N GLY A 132 -1.33 -4.17 1.09
CA GLY A 132 -1.59 -3.13 0.11
C GLY A 132 -2.96 -3.14 -0.52
N VAL A 133 -3.05 -2.52 -1.70
CA VAL A 133 -4.26 -2.38 -2.52
C VAL A 133 -3.96 -2.76 -3.97
N VAL A 134 -4.87 -3.47 -4.62
CA VAL A 134 -4.72 -3.87 -6.03
C VAL A 134 -5.73 -3.16 -6.91
N PHE A 135 -5.28 -2.80 -8.12
CA PHE A 135 -6.11 -2.20 -9.16
C PHE A 135 -5.98 -2.99 -10.46
N VAL A 136 -7.11 -3.21 -11.13
CA VAL A 136 -7.16 -3.77 -12.49
C VAL A 136 -7.88 -2.81 -13.40
N ASN A 137 -7.23 -2.39 -14.48
CA ASN A 137 -7.76 -1.40 -15.43
C ASN A 137 -8.29 -0.12 -14.74
N GLY A 138 -7.64 0.29 -13.65
CA GLY A 138 -8.00 1.45 -12.82
C GLY A 138 -9.06 1.18 -11.74
N ALA A 139 -9.79 0.07 -11.80
CA ALA A 139 -10.75 -0.32 -10.78
C ALA A 139 -10.04 -0.84 -9.52
N ASN A 140 -10.44 -0.35 -8.34
CA ASN A 140 -9.90 -0.76 -7.05
C ASN A 140 -10.55 -2.09 -6.61
N LEU A 141 -9.75 -3.16 -6.53
CA LEU A 141 -10.20 -4.49 -6.15
C LEU A 141 -10.29 -4.68 -4.63
N GLY A 142 -9.68 -3.78 -3.86
CA GLY A 142 -9.60 -3.86 -2.41
C GLY A 142 -8.21 -4.19 -1.89
N ARG A 143 -8.18 -4.63 -0.63
CA ARG A 143 -6.95 -4.75 0.17
C ARG A 143 -6.49 -6.19 0.26
N TYR A 144 -5.18 -6.39 0.24
CA TYR A 144 -4.55 -7.66 0.61
C TYR A 144 -3.65 -7.47 1.83
N TRP A 145 -3.48 -8.54 2.61
CA TRP A 145 -2.52 -8.57 3.71
C TRP A 145 -2.04 -10.00 3.94
N MET A 146 -0.73 -10.21 3.96
CA MET A 146 -0.10 -11.52 4.20
C MET A 146 -0.42 -12.12 5.57
N LYS A 147 -1.06 -11.37 6.48
CA LYS A 147 -1.52 -11.85 7.78
C LYS A 147 -2.97 -12.40 7.77
N GLY A 148 -3.70 -12.35 6.66
CA GLY A 148 -4.99 -13.04 6.43
C GLY A 148 -6.14 -12.14 5.95
N PRO A 149 -7.37 -12.65 5.80
CA PRO A 149 -7.73 -14.04 5.46
C PRO A 149 -7.48 -14.42 3.99
N PRO A 150 -7.94 -13.66 2.96
CA PRO A 150 -7.76 -14.11 1.59
C PRO A 150 -6.35 -13.79 1.09
N GLY A 151 -5.66 -14.84 0.66
CA GLY A 151 -4.40 -14.72 -0.09
C GLY A 151 -4.60 -14.29 -1.54
N SER A 152 -5.84 -14.21 -2.01
CA SER A 152 -6.17 -13.76 -3.36
C SER A 152 -7.37 -12.83 -3.43
N LEU A 153 -7.36 -11.89 -4.37
CA LEU A 153 -8.46 -10.95 -4.62
C LEU A 153 -9.27 -11.37 -5.85
N TYR A 154 -10.60 -11.38 -5.72
CA TYR A 154 -11.51 -11.64 -6.84
C TYR A 154 -11.43 -10.55 -7.90
N VAL A 155 -11.38 -10.96 -9.17
CA VAL A 155 -11.42 -10.09 -10.35
C VAL A 155 -12.64 -10.47 -11.19
N PRO A 156 -13.70 -9.64 -11.15
CA PRO A 156 -14.84 -9.81 -12.05
C PRO A 156 -14.43 -9.69 -13.51
N ALA A 157 -14.93 -10.58 -14.37
CA ALA A 157 -14.75 -10.51 -15.83
C ALA A 157 -15.10 -9.15 -16.44
N PRO A 158 -16.15 -8.42 -15.99
CA PRO A 158 -16.46 -7.09 -16.53
C PRO A 158 -15.38 -6.01 -16.31
N LEU A 159 -14.42 -6.22 -15.39
CA LEU A 159 -13.28 -5.32 -15.21
C LEU A 159 -12.14 -5.60 -16.21
N LEU A 160 -12.22 -6.72 -16.92
CA LEU A 160 -11.21 -7.18 -17.87
C LEU A 160 -11.64 -6.88 -19.30
N SER A 161 -10.67 -6.85 -20.21
CA SER A 161 -10.88 -6.70 -21.65
C SER A 161 -10.15 -7.79 -22.40
N GLN A 162 -10.67 -8.19 -23.56
CA GLN A 162 -9.87 -8.95 -24.52
C GLN A 162 -8.70 -8.06 -24.97
N GLY A 163 -7.50 -8.63 -25.08
CA GLY A 163 -6.26 -7.89 -25.33
C GLY A 163 -5.56 -7.45 -24.04
N ILE A 164 -4.94 -6.27 -24.08
CA ILE A 164 -4.05 -5.79 -23.01
C ILE A 164 -4.85 -5.27 -21.81
N ASN A 165 -4.53 -5.78 -20.64
CA ASN A 165 -5.03 -5.34 -19.35
C ASN A 165 -3.88 -4.83 -18.50
N LYS A 166 -4.17 -3.93 -17.57
CA LYS A 166 -3.21 -3.34 -16.63
C LYS A 166 -3.51 -3.77 -15.21
N VAL A 167 -2.48 -4.12 -14.48
CA VAL A 167 -2.53 -4.30 -13.03
C VAL A 167 -1.62 -3.28 -12.36
N MET A 168 -2.11 -2.66 -11.30
CA MET A 168 -1.30 -1.84 -10.41
C MET A 168 -1.44 -2.34 -8.99
N VAL A 169 -0.34 -2.36 -8.25
CA VAL A 169 -0.30 -2.79 -6.84
C VAL A 169 0.33 -1.69 -6.02
N PHE A 170 -0.44 -1.11 -5.10
CA PHE A 170 0.11 -0.24 -4.08
C PHE A 170 0.53 -1.10 -2.90
N GLU A 171 1.83 -1.26 -2.69
CA GLU A 171 2.41 -1.99 -1.56
C GLU A 171 2.74 -0.98 -0.45
N PHE A 172 2.07 -1.13 0.68
CA PHE A 172 2.25 -0.31 1.87
C PHE A 172 3.47 -0.75 2.68
N SER A 173 3.74 -2.06 2.77
CA SER A 173 4.80 -2.60 3.63
C SER A 173 5.87 -3.29 2.79
N ASN A 174 6.55 -2.49 1.96
CA ASN A 174 7.44 -3.02 0.94
C ASN A 174 8.63 -3.82 1.55
N PRO A 175 8.79 -5.11 1.21
CA PRO A 175 9.89 -5.92 1.72
C PRO A 175 11.23 -5.51 1.08
N LYS A 176 12.32 -5.92 1.73
CA LYS A 176 13.63 -6.02 1.09
C LYS A 176 13.48 -7.00 -0.08
N SER A 177 13.40 -6.46 -1.30
CA SER A 177 13.04 -7.17 -2.55
C SER A 177 11.53 -7.36 -2.78
N PRO A 178 10.85 -6.36 -3.39
CA PRO A 178 9.44 -6.50 -3.78
C PRO A 178 9.25 -7.65 -4.79
N PRO A 179 8.10 -8.35 -4.75
CA PRO A 179 7.73 -9.26 -5.83
C PRO A 179 7.68 -8.49 -7.16
N GLN A 180 8.17 -9.12 -8.22
CA GLN A 180 8.16 -8.53 -9.57
C GLN A 180 6.93 -8.97 -10.37
N THR A 181 6.12 -9.88 -9.84
CA THR A 181 5.00 -10.48 -10.53
C THR A 181 3.80 -10.65 -9.62
N VAL A 182 2.63 -10.70 -10.24
CA VAL A 182 1.39 -11.23 -9.65
C VAL A 182 0.93 -12.38 -10.53
N SER A 183 0.25 -13.35 -9.93
CA SER A 183 -0.28 -14.52 -10.64
C SER A 183 -1.80 -14.52 -10.58
N PHE A 184 -2.45 -15.09 -11.60
CA PHE A 184 -3.90 -15.25 -11.65
C PHE A 184 -4.29 -16.72 -11.46
N ARG A 185 -5.40 -16.97 -10.77
CA ARG A 185 -5.90 -18.31 -10.44
C ARG A 185 -7.35 -18.46 -10.88
N SER A 186 -7.75 -19.70 -11.14
CA SER A 186 -9.15 -20.07 -11.39
C SER A 186 -9.97 -20.25 -10.11
N THR A 187 -9.31 -20.42 -8.96
CA THR A 187 -9.95 -20.60 -7.65
C THR A 187 -9.37 -19.66 -6.59
N PRO A 188 -10.18 -19.22 -5.61
CA PRO A 188 -9.71 -18.32 -4.57
C PRO A 188 -8.84 -19.05 -3.54
N VAL A 189 -7.93 -18.30 -2.91
CA VAL A 189 -7.31 -18.66 -1.64
C VAL A 189 -7.92 -17.78 -0.57
N LEU A 190 -8.90 -18.31 0.16
CA LEU A 190 -9.61 -17.60 1.23
C LEU A 190 -8.95 -17.74 2.61
N ASP A 191 -8.07 -18.73 2.75
CA ASP A 191 -7.33 -18.99 3.97
C ASP A 191 -5.88 -19.33 3.64
N ILE A 192 -4.96 -18.55 4.21
CA ILE A 192 -3.52 -18.73 4.07
C ILE A 192 -2.89 -19.47 5.27
N SER A 193 -3.64 -19.73 6.33
CA SER A 193 -3.16 -20.37 7.56
C SER A 193 -2.83 -21.87 7.40
N HIS A 194 -3.34 -22.50 6.35
CA HIS A 194 -3.13 -23.94 6.08
C HIS A 194 -2.00 -24.27 5.09
N ARG A 195 -1.23 -23.29 4.60
CA ARG A 195 -0.14 -23.55 3.62
C ARG A 195 1.15 -24.15 4.22
N HIS A 196 1.20 -24.39 5.54
CA HIS A 196 2.38 -24.91 6.27
C HIS A 196 2.15 -26.27 6.96
N ARG A 197 1.25 -27.12 6.44
CA ARG A 197 1.14 -28.52 6.87
C ARG A 197 1.49 -29.47 5.73
#